data_AF-A0A7N0V4U4-F1
#
_entry.id   AF-A0A7N0V4U4-F1
#
_cell.length_a   1.000
_cell.length_b   1.000
_cell.length_c   1.000
_cell.angle_alpha   90.00
_cell.angle_beta   90.00
_cell.angle_gamma   90.00
#
_symmetry.space_group_name_H-M   'P 1'
#
loop_
_entity.id
_entity.type
_entity.pdbx_description
1 polymer ?
#
loop_
_entity_poly.entity_id
_entity_poly.type
_entity_poly.pdbx_seq_one_letter_code
_entity_poly.pdbx_strand_id
1 'polypeptide(L)'
;MVSGGHEAAAASTQPDSDRLAQLKAFDERKSGVKGLVDAGVKEIPSIFIGQGADAAKVAPSHADLKFPTIDLADLAGEPEKRKLIIDQVRSASESWGFFHVVNHGIPVTTLEEMILGVKRFFEQDDETKRAWYTRDVTKKLVYNTNFDFYSKSSANWRDTFLAVAAPDPLSPEDLPAPCSEILIEYAGEVMKLGKVLLGLFSEALGLEPVHLVDIDLAKGLAVLGHYYPPCPQPDLTLGIHKHSDSDFFTMLLQDHIGGLQVLHDDQWVDVPPLHGSLVVNLGDLLQASFLRKKKKGFGAKQKIIYMVRIFMRKLI
;
A
#
# COMPACT_ATOMS: atom_id res chain seq x y z
N MET A 1 6.56 46.29 50.79
CA MET A 1 5.49 46.40 49.77
C MET A 1 5.86 45.49 48.61
N VAL A 2 4.97 44.52 48.40
CA VAL A 2 4.87 43.43 47.44
C VAL A 2 5.85 43.42 46.24
N SER A 3 6.77 42.44 46.25
CA SER A 3 7.34 41.82 45.06
C SER A 3 6.47 40.60 44.71
N GLY A 4 5.63 40.72 43.68
CA GLY A 4 4.78 39.63 43.17
C GLY A 4 5.31 39.15 41.83
N GLY A 5 5.81 37.92 41.80
CA GLY A 5 6.35 37.28 40.61
C GLY A 5 5.29 37.02 39.54
N HIS A 6 5.75 37.03 38.29
CA HIS A 6 5.01 36.44 37.17
C HIS A 6 4.83 34.94 37.43
N GLU A 7 3.59 34.51 37.68
CA GLU A 7 3.17 33.14 37.42
C GLU A 7 3.29 32.89 35.91
N ALA A 8 4.30 32.11 35.53
CA ALA A 8 4.33 31.48 34.23
C ALA A 8 3.21 30.44 34.20
N ALA A 9 2.18 30.71 33.40
CA ALA A 9 1.09 29.79 33.13
C ALA A 9 1.67 28.47 32.59
N ALA A 10 1.57 27.40 33.39
CA ALA A 10 1.82 26.04 32.95
C ALA A 10 0.66 25.59 32.06
N ALA A 11 0.79 25.78 30.75
CA ALA A 11 -0.05 25.13 29.78
C ALA A 11 0.79 24.72 28.55
N SER A 12 0.74 23.41 28.26
CA SER A 12 0.94 22.75 26.94
C SER A 12 2.01 21.64 26.83
N THR A 13 2.16 20.74 27.81
CA THR A 13 2.88 19.44 27.63
C THR A 13 1.98 18.20 27.78
N GLN A 14 0.70 18.39 28.09
CA GLN A 14 -0.24 17.33 28.48
C GLN A 14 -0.86 16.53 27.30
N PRO A 15 -1.27 17.16 26.17
CA PRO A 15 -1.96 16.45 25.08
C PRO A 15 -1.10 15.35 24.43
N ASP A 16 0.20 15.63 24.26
CA ASP A 16 1.14 14.70 23.65
C ASP A 16 1.50 13.53 24.59
N SER A 17 1.53 13.80 25.90
CA SER A 17 1.77 12.77 26.93
C SER A 17 0.61 11.78 27.00
N ASP A 18 -0.64 12.26 26.99
CA ASP A 18 -1.83 11.41 27.03
C ASP A 18 -1.95 10.56 25.77
N ARG A 19 -1.69 11.14 24.60
CA ARG A 19 -1.66 10.39 23.34
C ARG A 19 -0.58 9.31 23.34
N LEU A 20 0.63 9.63 23.80
CA LEU A 20 1.72 8.66 23.87
C LEU A 20 1.38 7.49 24.82
N ALA A 21 0.72 7.76 25.95
CA ALA A 21 0.25 6.72 26.86
C ALA A 21 -0.80 5.81 26.19
N GLN A 22 -1.75 6.38 25.44
CA GLN A 22 -2.73 5.61 24.68
C GLN A 22 -2.08 4.73 23.61
N LEU A 23 -1.10 5.26 22.86
CA LEU A 23 -0.36 4.46 21.88
C LEU A 23 0.34 3.28 22.54
N LYS A 24 1.08 3.50 23.63
CA LYS A 24 1.78 2.44 24.35
C LYS A 24 0.81 1.37 24.86
N ALA A 25 -0.28 1.79 25.51
CA ALA A 25 -1.28 0.87 26.04
C ALA A 25 -1.99 0.07 24.93
N PHE A 26 -2.14 0.62 23.73
CA PHE A 26 -2.65 -0.11 22.57
C PHE A 26 -1.61 -1.12 22.06
N ASP A 27 -0.37 -0.67 21.86
CA ASP A 27 0.73 -1.47 21.30
C ASP A 27 1.10 -2.68 22.18
N GLU A 28 1.04 -2.49 23.51
CA GLU A 28 1.30 -3.54 24.51
C GLU A 28 0.29 -4.71 24.44
N ARG A 29 -0.93 -4.48 23.95
CA ARG A 29 -1.94 -5.55 23.79
C ARG A 29 -1.58 -6.52 22.68
N LYS A 30 -0.85 -6.04 21.66
CA LYS A 30 -0.39 -6.83 20.50
C LYS A 30 -1.51 -7.57 19.74
N SER A 31 -2.75 -7.12 19.89
CA SER A 31 -3.96 -7.68 19.28
C SER A 31 -4.37 -6.94 18.00
N GLY A 32 -3.75 -5.79 17.75
CA GLY A 32 -4.03 -4.94 16.60
C GLY A 32 -5.42 -4.31 16.60
N VAL A 33 -5.77 -3.71 15.47
CA VAL A 33 -7.10 -3.14 15.20
C VAL A 33 -8.16 -4.24 15.17
N LYS A 34 -7.83 -5.42 14.64
CA LYS A 34 -8.73 -6.58 14.63
C LYS A 34 -9.17 -6.96 16.06
N GLY A 35 -8.26 -6.98 17.02
CA GLY A 35 -8.61 -7.24 18.43
C GLY A 35 -9.57 -6.21 19.03
N LEU A 36 -9.55 -4.95 18.58
CA LEU A 36 -10.57 -3.97 18.98
C LEU A 36 -11.94 -4.33 18.42
N VAL A 37 -12.00 -4.72 17.15
CA VAL A 37 -13.25 -5.13 16.50
C VAL A 37 -13.83 -6.37 17.15
N ASP A 38 -12.98 -7.36 17.46
CA ASP A 38 -13.39 -8.59 18.14
C ASP A 38 -13.91 -8.32 19.56
N ALA A 39 -13.39 -7.28 20.24
CA ALA A 39 -13.90 -6.79 21.51
C ALA A 39 -15.22 -5.99 21.39
N GLY A 40 -15.74 -5.78 20.19
CA GLY A 40 -17.04 -5.16 19.95
C GLY A 40 -17.09 -3.65 20.13
N VAL A 41 -15.96 -2.94 19.92
CA VAL A 41 -15.89 -1.48 20.06
C VAL A 41 -16.95 -0.77 19.21
N LYS A 42 -17.63 0.22 19.80
CA LYS A 42 -18.61 1.08 19.12
C LYS A 42 -18.04 2.44 18.76
N GLU A 43 -17.01 2.87 19.47
CA GLU A 43 -16.27 4.10 19.23
C GLU A 43 -14.81 3.76 18.99
N ILE A 44 -14.20 4.40 18.00
CA ILE A 44 -12.78 4.19 17.70
C ILE A 44 -11.92 4.99 18.69
N PRO A 45 -10.79 4.44 19.17
CA PRO A 45 -9.86 5.19 20.02
C PRO A 45 -9.36 6.47 19.33
N SER A 46 -9.16 7.54 20.11
CA SER A 46 -8.71 8.85 19.60
C SER A 46 -7.40 8.81 18.81
N ILE A 47 -6.54 7.82 19.05
CA ILE A 47 -5.30 7.62 18.28
C ILE A 47 -5.54 7.32 16.79
N PHE A 48 -6.74 6.84 16.41
CA PHE A 48 -7.14 6.56 15.02
C PHE A 48 -7.93 7.71 14.37
N ILE A 49 -8.32 8.71 15.16
CA ILE A 49 -9.09 9.86 14.66
C ILE A 49 -8.10 10.82 14.00
N GLY A 50 -8.21 10.98 12.69
CA GLY A 50 -7.35 11.86 11.91
C GLY A 50 -8.15 13.01 11.29
N GLN A 51 -7.52 14.18 11.16
CA GLN A 51 -8.09 15.34 10.43
C GLN A 51 -8.29 15.06 8.92
N GLY A 52 -7.85 13.90 8.43
CA GLY A 52 -7.87 13.49 7.03
C GLY A 52 -9.13 12.74 6.57
N ALA A 53 -10.16 12.62 7.41
CA ALA A 53 -11.52 12.35 6.93
C ALA A 53 -12.16 13.61 6.29
N ASP A 54 -11.34 14.63 5.97
CA ASP A 54 -11.71 15.73 5.11
C ASP A 54 -12.52 15.20 3.93
N ALA A 55 -13.77 15.64 3.92
CA ALA A 55 -14.79 15.44 2.91
C ALA A 55 -14.38 16.13 1.60
N ALA A 56 -13.17 15.87 1.11
CA ALA A 56 -12.84 16.01 -0.29
C ALA A 56 -13.78 15.05 -1.01
N LYS A 57 -14.90 15.61 -1.46
CA LYS A 57 -15.92 14.96 -2.25
C LYS A 57 -15.19 14.06 -3.25
N VAL A 58 -15.33 12.74 -3.09
CA VAL A 58 -15.12 11.85 -4.22
C VAL A 58 -16.02 12.44 -5.29
N ALA A 59 -15.44 13.02 -6.33
CA ALA A 59 -16.24 13.55 -7.41
C ALA A 59 -17.12 12.39 -7.89
N PRO A 60 -18.44 12.59 -8.12
CA PRO A 60 -19.26 11.55 -8.72
C PRO A 60 -18.48 11.03 -9.92
N SER A 61 -18.31 9.71 -10.00
CA SER A 61 -17.51 9.06 -11.03
C SER A 61 -17.71 9.82 -12.33
N HIS A 62 -16.70 10.56 -12.80
CA HIS A 62 -16.77 11.06 -14.16
C HIS A 62 -16.85 9.79 -14.98
N ALA A 63 -18.02 9.52 -15.57
CA ALA A 63 -18.27 8.31 -16.35
C ALA A 63 -17.22 8.13 -17.48
N ASP A 64 -16.46 9.20 -17.75
CA ASP A 64 -15.43 9.31 -18.77
C ASP A 64 -13.99 9.07 -18.26
N LEU A 65 -13.72 9.05 -16.94
CA LEU A 65 -12.37 8.77 -16.43
C LEU A 65 -12.13 7.26 -16.37
N LYS A 66 -11.46 6.74 -17.40
CA LYS A 66 -11.15 5.31 -17.53
C LYS A 66 -9.77 5.01 -16.92
N PHE A 67 -9.75 4.38 -15.75
CA PHE A 67 -8.51 3.93 -15.12
C PHE A 67 -7.76 2.97 -16.08
N PRO A 68 -6.45 3.16 -16.35
CA PRO A 68 -5.76 2.40 -17.39
C PRO A 68 -5.69 0.91 -17.04
N THR A 69 -5.86 0.06 -18.04
CA THR A 69 -5.68 -1.39 -17.93
C THR A 69 -4.79 -1.85 -19.07
N ILE A 70 -3.74 -2.61 -18.74
CA ILE A 70 -2.74 -3.12 -19.67
C ILE A 70 -2.84 -4.64 -19.70
N ASP A 71 -3.01 -5.20 -20.89
CA ASP A 71 -3.09 -6.63 -21.13
C ASP A 71 -1.72 -7.18 -21.55
N LEU A 72 -1.19 -8.15 -20.80
CA LEU A 72 0.12 -8.75 -21.05
C LEU A 72 0.07 -10.09 -21.81
N ALA A 73 -1.10 -10.54 -22.28
CA ALA A 73 -1.26 -11.84 -22.93
C ALA A 73 -0.30 -12.06 -24.13
N ASP A 74 -0.06 -11.00 -24.90
CA ASP A 74 0.70 -11.03 -26.14
C ASP A 74 2.14 -10.49 -26.01
N LEU A 75 2.71 -10.48 -24.79
CA LEU A 75 4.02 -9.87 -24.57
C LEU A 75 5.17 -10.55 -25.32
N ALA A 76 5.06 -11.86 -25.55
CA ALA A 76 5.98 -12.68 -26.34
C ALA A 76 5.56 -12.81 -27.82
N GLY A 77 4.52 -12.07 -28.23
CA GLY A 77 3.99 -12.09 -29.59
C GLY A 77 4.80 -11.24 -30.58
N GLU A 78 4.13 -10.76 -31.62
CA GLU A 78 4.75 -9.95 -32.67
C GLU A 78 5.35 -8.63 -32.14
N PRO A 79 6.44 -8.12 -32.74
CA PRO A 79 7.09 -6.88 -32.31
C PRO A 79 6.14 -5.69 -32.16
N GLU A 80 5.14 -5.57 -33.03
CA GLU A 80 4.14 -4.48 -32.98
C GLU A 80 3.23 -4.59 -31.75
N LYS A 81 2.86 -5.80 -31.33
CA LYS A 81 2.05 -6.00 -30.11
C LYS A 81 2.85 -5.62 -28.87
N ARG A 82 4.12 -6.04 -28.79
CA ARG A 82 5.02 -5.66 -27.70
C ARG A 82 5.17 -4.14 -27.64
N LYS A 83 5.38 -3.48 -28.78
CA LYS A 83 5.50 -2.02 -28.87
C LYS A 83 4.25 -1.31 -28.37
N LEU A 84 3.05 -1.80 -28.72
CA LEU A 84 1.79 -1.27 -28.20
C LEU A 84 1.72 -1.35 -26.66
N ILE A 85 2.11 -2.49 -26.08
CA ILE A 85 2.16 -2.67 -24.61
C ILE A 85 3.15 -1.66 -24.00
N ILE A 86 4.34 -1.49 -24.58
CA ILE A 86 5.34 -0.53 -24.10
C ILE A 86 4.79 0.91 -24.15
N ASP A 87 4.08 1.27 -25.22
CA ASP A 87 3.49 2.60 -25.38
C ASP A 87 2.35 2.83 -24.36
N GLN A 88 1.54 1.80 -24.06
CA GLN A 88 0.54 1.83 -22.99
C GLN A 88 1.17 1.99 -21.61
N VAL A 89 2.23 1.22 -21.30
CA VAL A 89 2.97 1.33 -20.04
C VAL A 89 3.55 2.73 -19.89
N ARG A 90 4.17 3.28 -20.94
CA ARG A 90 4.70 4.66 -20.93
C ARG A 90 3.59 5.66 -20.66
N SER A 91 2.49 5.58 -21.42
CA SER A 91 1.38 6.52 -21.30
C SER A 91 0.77 6.49 -19.90
N ALA A 92 0.46 5.31 -19.36
CA ALA A 92 -0.10 5.15 -18.02
C ALA A 92 0.87 5.64 -16.94
N SER A 93 2.17 5.33 -17.06
CA SER A 93 3.20 5.79 -16.12
C SER A 93 3.35 7.31 -16.08
N GLU A 94 3.18 7.99 -17.22
CA GLU A 94 3.35 9.45 -17.36
C GLU A 94 2.09 10.27 -17.05
N SER A 95 0.91 9.67 -17.14
CA SER A 95 -0.39 10.35 -16.95
C SER A 95 -1.06 9.97 -15.63
N TRP A 96 -1.01 8.69 -15.27
CA TRP A 96 -1.66 8.16 -14.07
C TRP A 96 -0.68 7.77 -12.99
N GLY A 97 0.48 7.21 -13.34
CA GLY A 97 1.38 6.55 -12.38
C GLY A 97 0.81 5.28 -11.76
N PHE A 98 -0.40 4.91 -12.18
CA PHE A 98 -1.18 3.75 -11.77
C PHE A 98 -1.81 3.09 -12.99
N PHE A 99 -1.91 1.77 -12.99
CA PHE A 99 -2.66 1.02 -14.00
C PHE A 99 -2.96 -0.39 -13.52
N HIS A 100 -4.07 -0.98 -13.98
CA HIS A 100 -4.27 -2.41 -13.87
C HIS A 100 -3.37 -3.15 -14.86
N VAL A 101 -2.95 -4.33 -14.46
CA VAL A 101 -2.33 -5.34 -15.32
C VAL A 101 -3.19 -6.60 -15.28
N VAL A 102 -3.53 -7.12 -16.46
CA VAL A 102 -4.26 -8.39 -16.64
C VAL A 102 -3.46 -9.35 -17.53
N ASN A 103 -3.82 -10.63 -17.48
CA ASN A 103 -3.12 -11.70 -18.23
C ASN A 103 -1.60 -11.71 -17.97
N HIS A 104 -1.19 -11.39 -16.74
CA HIS A 104 0.20 -11.25 -16.31
C HIS A 104 0.93 -12.57 -16.05
N GLY A 105 0.27 -13.72 -16.20
CA GLY A 105 0.86 -15.05 -16.04
C GLY A 105 0.75 -15.67 -14.64
N ILE A 106 0.59 -14.87 -13.58
CA ILE A 106 0.27 -15.40 -12.23
C ILE A 106 -1.10 -16.09 -12.25
N PRO A 107 -1.22 -17.35 -11.78
CA PRO A 107 -2.51 -18.05 -11.71
C PRO A 107 -3.50 -17.32 -10.80
N VAL A 108 -4.76 -17.21 -11.26
CA VAL A 108 -5.84 -16.59 -10.47
C VAL A 108 -6.03 -17.30 -9.13
N THR A 109 -5.87 -18.63 -9.10
CA THR A 109 -5.93 -19.42 -7.87
C THR A 109 -4.88 -19.02 -6.85
N THR A 110 -3.67 -18.67 -7.29
CA THR A 110 -2.59 -18.18 -6.41
C THR A 110 -2.96 -16.80 -5.83
N LEU A 111 -3.56 -15.92 -6.64
CA LEU A 111 -4.04 -14.62 -6.16
C LEU A 111 -5.15 -14.77 -5.12
N GLU A 112 -6.15 -15.60 -5.40
CA GLU A 112 -7.28 -15.85 -4.50
C GLU A 112 -6.83 -16.48 -3.19
N GLU A 113 -5.97 -17.50 -3.26
CA GLU A 113 -5.44 -18.17 -2.07
C GLU A 113 -4.53 -17.23 -1.26
N MET A 114 -3.83 -16.28 -1.89
CA MET A 114 -3.04 -15.30 -1.14
C MET A 114 -3.94 -14.35 -0.33
N ILE A 115 -5.06 -13.88 -0.90
CA ILE A 115 -6.06 -13.08 -0.17
C ILE A 115 -6.62 -13.89 1.01
N LEU A 116 -6.96 -15.17 0.79
CA LEU A 116 -7.41 -16.05 1.85
C LEU A 116 -6.33 -16.32 2.90
N GLY A 117 -5.07 -16.46 2.50
CA GLY A 117 -3.91 -16.59 3.38
C GLY A 117 -3.76 -15.42 4.33
N VAL A 118 -3.81 -14.19 3.80
CA VAL A 118 -3.80 -12.96 4.62
C VAL A 118 -4.97 -12.98 5.60
N LYS A 119 -6.18 -13.27 5.12
CA LYS A 119 -7.37 -13.34 5.98
C LYS A 119 -7.20 -14.39 7.09
N ARG A 120 -6.80 -15.62 6.77
CA ARG A 120 -6.57 -16.68 7.75
C ARG A 120 -5.55 -16.26 8.80
N PHE A 121 -4.47 -15.56 8.42
CA PHE A 121 -3.52 -15.04 9.40
C PHE A 121 -4.17 -14.11 10.41
N PHE A 122 -4.91 -13.09 9.96
CA PHE A 122 -5.51 -12.08 10.85
C PHE A 122 -6.75 -12.55 11.61
N GLU A 123 -7.43 -13.58 11.13
CA GLU A 123 -8.61 -14.19 11.78
C GLU A 123 -8.27 -15.28 12.80
N GLN A 124 -6.99 -15.62 12.99
CA GLN A 124 -6.55 -16.45 14.11
C GLN A 124 -6.91 -15.81 15.46
N ASP A 125 -6.91 -16.62 16.52
CA ASP A 125 -6.95 -16.12 17.88
C ASP A 125 -5.77 -15.17 18.20
N ASP A 126 -6.02 -14.24 19.12
CA ASP A 126 -5.04 -13.22 19.47
C ASP A 126 -3.78 -13.80 20.13
N GLU A 127 -3.88 -14.94 20.83
CA GLU A 127 -2.72 -15.58 21.45
C GLU A 127 -1.72 -16.08 20.42
N THR A 128 -2.22 -16.73 19.37
CA THR A 128 -1.42 -17.26 18.26
C THR A 128 -0.83 -16.14 17.42
N LYS A 129 -1.62 -15.11 17.06
CA LYS A 129 -1.11 -13.97 16.27
C LYS A 129 -0.08 -13.15 17.05
N ARG A 130 -0.23 -13.03 18.37
CA ARG A 130 0.66 -12.24 19.24
C ARG A 130 2.11 -12.72 19.19
N ALA A 131 2.35 -14.01 18.92
CA ALA A 131 3.71 -14.55 18.75
C ALA A 131 4.48 -13.90 17.59
N TRP A 132 3.76 -13.43 16.57
CA TRP A 132 4.32 -12.74 15.40
C TRP A 132 4.38 -11.22 15.56
N TYR A 133 3.73 -10.68 16.60
CA TYR A 133 3.67 -9.24 16.80
C TYR A 133 5.02 -8.68 17.22
N THR A 134 5.60 -7.84 16.37
CA THR A 134 6.89 -7.22 16.62
C THR A 134 7.03 -5.88 15.89
N ARG A 135 7.87 -5.01 16.45
CA ARG A 135 8.36 -3.80 15.79
C ARG A 135 9.86 -3.90 15.44
N ASP A 136 10.47 -5.05 15.67
CA ASP A 136 11.84 -5.36 15.28
C ASP A 136 11.92 -5.62 13.77
N VAL A 137 12.41 -4.62 13.03
CA VAL A 137 12.54 -4.65 11.56
C VAL A 137 13.64 -5.59 11.05
N THR A 138 14.42 -6.21 11.94
CA THR A 138 15.43 -7.20 11.54
C THR A 138 14.84 -8.60 11.32
N LYS A 139 13.59 -8.83 11.72
CA LYS A 139 12.88 -10.09 11.53
C LYS A 139 12.45 -10.27 10.07
N LYS A 140 12.45 -11.53 9.62
CA LYS A 140 11.95 -11.92 8.28
C LYS A 140 10.47 -11.61 8.09
N LEU A 141 9.68 -11.78 9.15
CA LEU A 141 8.29 -11.36 9.22
C LEU A 141 8.05 -10.43 10.40
N VAL A 142 7.38 -9.31 10.12
CA VAL A 142 7.01 -8.28 11.08
C VAL A 142 5.50 -8.09 11.01
N TYR A 143 4.78 -8.43 12.08
CA TYR A 143 3.36 -8.08 12.23
C TYR A 143 3.19 -6.95 13.24
N ASN A 144 2.52 -5.86 12.85
CA ASN A 144 2.11 -4.80 13.78
C ASN A 144 0.94 -3.96 13.23
N THR A 145 0.47 -3.05 14.08
CA THR A 145 -0.40 -1.95 13.69
C THR A 145 0.44 -0.73 13.37
N ASN A 146 0.48 -0.35 12.08
CA ASN A 146 1.21 0.80 11.52
C ASN A 146 2.73 0.78 11.78
N PHE A 147 3.54 0.83 10.73
CA PHE A 147 5.01 0.90 10.90
C PHE A 147 5.45 2.24 11.53
N ASP A 148 4.73 3.32 11.27
CA ASP A 148 4.96 4.70 11.69
C ASP A 148 4.10 5.13 12.90
N PHE A 149 3.62 4.15 13.67
CA PHE A 149 2.63 4.33 14.74
C PHE A 149 2.95 5.44 15.75
N TYR A 150 4.24 5.60 16.08
CA TYR A 150 4.70 6.59 17.06
C TYR A 150 5.07 7.95 16.45
N SER A 151 5.20 8.07 15.13
CA SER A 151 5.66 9.30 14.46
C SER A 151 4.54 10.07 13.77
N LYS A 152 3.40 9.43 13.48
CA LYS A 152 2.22 10.08 12.90
C LYS A 152 1.28 10.65 13.95
N SER A 153 0.55 11.71 13.58
CA SER A 153 -0.47 12.36 14.42
C SER A 153 -1.71 11.49 14.63
N SER A 154 -2.06 10.65 13.65
CA SER A 154 -3.10 9.62 13.73
C SER A 154 -2.62 8.31 13.11
N ALA A 155 -3.03 7.20 13.71
CA ALA A 155 -2.80 5.85 13.19
C ALA A 155 -3.88 5.50 12.16
N ASN A 156 -3.52 4.62 11.21
CA ASN A 156 -4.48 4.11 10.24
C ASN A 156 -5.28 2.92 10.83
N TRP A 157 -6.53 2.77 10.41
CA TRP A 157 -7.41 1.66 10.79
C TRP A 157 -7.07 0.38 10.00
N ARG A 158 -5.89 -0.18 10.27
CA ARG A 158 -5.40 -1.41 9.65
C ARG A 158 -4.39 -2.13 10.52
N ASP A 159 -4.28 -3.43 10.28
CA ASP A 159 -3.16 -4.25 10.71
C ASP A 159 -2.34 -4.68 9.50
N THR A 160 -1.05 -4.97 9.71
CA THR A 160 -0.14 -5.31 8.61
C THR A 160 0.90 -6.32 9.06
N PHE A 161 1.11 -7.36 8.25
CA PHE A 161 2.37 -8.08 8.26
C PHE A 161 3.22 -7.65 7.08
N LEU A 162 4.54 -7.64 7.27
CA LEU A 162 5.55 -7.44 6.24
C LEU A 162 6.46 -8.65 6.24
N ALA A 163 6.65 -9.26 5.08
CA ALA A 163 7.60 -10.34 4.86
C ALA A 163 8.68 -9.90 3.87
N VAL A 164 9.95 -10.00 4.27
CA VAL A 164 11.09 -9.67 3.40
C VAL A 164 11.48 -10.91 2.60
N ALA A 165 11.06 -10.98 1.34
CA ALA A 165 11.18 -12.16 0.49
C ALA A 165 12.43 -12.20 -0.40
N ALA A 166 13.13 -11.07 -0.52
CA ALA A 166 14.43 -10.99 -1.19
C ALA A 166 15.31 -9.92 -0.50
N PRO A 167 16.65 -10.04 -0.52
CA PRO A 167 17.43 -10.96 -1.36
C PRO A 167 17.43 -12.43 -0.89
N ASP A 168 17.26 -12.70 0.40
CA ASP A 168 17.19 -14.08 0.86
C ASP A 168 15.73 -14.58 0.82
N PRO A 169 15.49 -15.77 0.23
CA PRO A 169 14.15 -16.36 0.15
C PRO A 169 13.51 -16.56 1.52
N LEU A 170 12.18 -16.57 1.54
CA LEU A 170 11.40 -17.00 2.69
C LEU A 170 11.45 -18.52 2.84
N SER A 171 11.51 -19.00 4.08
CA SER A 171 11.28 -20.40 4.41
C SER A 171 10.02 -20.57 5.28
N PRO A 172 9.39 -21.76 5.29
CA PRO A 172 8.18 -21.98 6.07
C PRO A 172 8.32 -21.69 7.57
N GLU A 173 9.49 -21.94 8.15
CA GLU A 173 9.79 -21.67 9.56
C GLU A 173 9.82 -20.17 9.92
N ASP A 174 10.04 -19.30 8.93
CA ASP A 174 10.03 -17.84 9.11
C ASP A 174 8.60 -17.26 9.09
N LEU A 175 7.58 -18.09 8.81
CA LEU A 175 6.24 -17.64 8.43
C LEU A 175 5.12 -18.26 9.27
N PRO A 176 3.99 -17.55 9.45
CA PRO A 176 2.80 -18.11 10.06
C PRO A 176 2.25 -19.26 9.23
N ALA A 177 1.99 -20.40 9.86
CA ALA A 177 1.45 -21.59 9.21
C ALA A 177 0.23 -21.34 8.30
N PRO A 178 -0.75 -20.45 8.64
CA PRO A 178 -1.94 -20.25 7.79
C PRO A 178 -1.67 -19.58 6.44
N CYS A 179 -0.50 -18.98 6.24
CA CYS A 179 -0.16 -18.30 5.00
C CYS A 179 1.23 -18.63 4.48
N SER A 180 1.97 -19.56 5.11
CA SER A 180 3.38 -19.80 4.80
C SER A 180 3.60 -20.26 3.37
N GLU A 181 2.96 -21.35 2.94
CA GLU A 181 3.14 -21.94 1.62
C GLU A 181 2.72 -20.98 0.51
N ILE A 182 1.54 -20.39 0.63
CA ILE A 182 1.02 -19.47 -0.39
C ILE A 182 1.82 -18.17 -0.47
N LEU A 183 2.35 -17.65 0.65
CA LEU A 183 3.17 -16.44 0.62
C LEU A 183 4.49 -16.69 -0.13
N ILE A 184 5.10 -17.87 0.03
CA ILE A 184 6.30 -18.27 -0.70
C ILE A 184 6.01 -18.40 -2.20
N GLU A 185 4.92 -19.10 -2.56
CA GLU A 185 4.50 -19.26 -3.96
C GLU A 185 4.21 -17.90 -4.61
N TYR A 186 3.38 -17.08 -3.97
CA TYR A 186 3.00 -15.76 -4.44
C TYR A 186 4.22 -14.84 -4.59
N ALA A 187 5.12 -14.79 -3.61
CA ALA A 187 6.35 -14.00 -3.70
C ALA A 187 7.22 -14.42 -4.90
N GLY A 188 7.31 -15.72 -5.19
CA GLY A 188 8.01 -16.25 -6.36
C GLY A 188 7.40 -15.77 -7.68
N GLU A 189 6.07 -15.83 -7.81
CA GLU A 189 5.34 -15.36 -9.00
C GLU A 189 5.45 -13.84 -9.18
N VAL A 190 5.30 -13.08 -8.10
CA VAL A 190 5.45 -11.62 -8.09
C VAL A 190 6.87 -11.20 -8.45
N MET A 191 7.90 -11.93 -7.99
CA MET A 191 9.29 -11.67 -8.38
C MET A 191 9.52 -11.88 -9.89
N LYS A 192 8.93 -12.93 -10.48
CA LYS A 192 9.01 -13.17 -11.93
C LYS A 192 8.34 -12.04 -12.71
N LEU A 193 7.10 -11.68 -12.33
CA LEU A 193 6.36 -10.59 -12.97
C LEU A 193 7.08 -9.24 -12.79
N GLY A 194 7.66 -8.99 -11.62
CA GLY A 194 8.41 -7.77 -11.34
C GLY A 194 9.57 -7.57 -12.32
N LYS A 195 10.32 -8.63 -12.65
CA LYS A 195 11.38 -8.58 -13.67
C LYS A 195 10.83 -8.26 -15.07
N VAL A 196 9.67 -8.81 -15.42
CA VAL A 196 8.99 -8.51 -16.70
C VAL A 196 8.61 -7.02 -16.75
N LEU A 197 8.00 -6.49 -15.69
CA LEU A 197 7.60 -5.09 -15.60
C LEU A 197 8.81 -4.14 -15.63
N LEU A 198 9.91 -4.47 -14.94
CA LEU A 198 11.16 -3.73 -15.03
C LEU A 198 11.69 -3.65 -16.48
N GLY A 199 11.52 -4.72 -17.25
CA GLY A 199 11.88 -4.68 -18.68
C GLY A 199 11.01 -3.73 -19.48
N LEU A 200 9.70 -3.76 -19.26
CA LEU A 200 8.76 -2.84 -19.91
C LEU A 200 9.02 -1.38 -19.51
N PHE A 201 9.33 -1.12 -18.24
CA PHE A 201 9.70 0.21 -17.79
C PHE A 201 11.01 0.69 -18.43
N SER A 202 11.99 -0.20 -18.61
CA SER A 202 13.24 0.13 -19.31
C SER A 202 12.97 0.59 -20.74
N GLU A 203 12.19 -0.18 -21.51
CA GLU A 203 11.82 0.17 -22.89
C GLU A 203 10.90 1.40 -22.95
N ALA A 204 9.98 1.57 -22.01
CA ALA A 204 9.16 2.77 -21.88
C ALA A 204 10.05 4.01 -21.65
N LEU A 205 11.13 3.87 -20.87
CA LEU A 205 12.15 4.90 -20.70
C LEU A 205 13.13 5.00 -21.90
N GLY A 206 12.94 4.21 -22.96
CA GLY A 206 13.81 4.21 -24.15
C GLY A 206 15.21 3.69 -23.86
N LEU A 207 15.32 2.78 -22.89
CA LEU A 207 16.53 2.09 -22.50
C LEU A 207 16.48 0.65 -23.04
N GLU A 208 17.62 -0.05 -22.98
CA GLU A 208 17.69 -1.48 -23.28
C GLU A 208 16.76 -2.27 -22.33
N PRO A 209 16.09 -3.34 -22.80
CA PRO A 209 15.10 -4.06 -22.00
C PRO A 209 15.60 -4.59 -20.65
N VAL A 210 16.90 -4.90 -20.53
CA VAL A 210 17.49 -5.45 -19.31
C VAL A 210 18.03 -4.38 -18.36
N HIS A 211 18.03 -3.10 -18.76
CA HIS A 211 18.75 -2.04 -18.06
C HIS A 211 18.40 -1.93 -16.58
N LEU A 212 17.11 -1.85 -16.23
CA LEU A 212 16.68 -1.70 -14.84
C LEU A 212 16.95 -2.96 -14.00
N VAL A 213 16.95 -4.14 -14.64
CA VAL A 213 17.31 -5.41 -13.97
C VAL A 213 18.82 -5.45 -13.68
N ASP A 214 19.64 -5.03 -14.64
CA ASP A 214 21.11 -5.05 -14.56
C ASP A 214 21.67 -4.07 -13.52
N ILE A 215 20.94 -2.99 -13.21
CA ILE A 215 21.29 -2.07 -12.12
C ILE A 215 20.68 -2.49 -10.78
N ASP A 216 20.39 -3.79 -10.62
CA ASP A 216 20.01 -4.44 -9.36
C ASP A 216 18.64 -4.08 -8.78
N LEU A 217 17.74 -3.46 -9.56
CA LEU A 217 16.40 -3.11 -9.05
C LEU A 217 15.46 -4.30 -8.88
N ALA A 218 15.87 -5.50 -9.33
CA ALA A 218 15.14 -6.75 -9.12
C ALA A 218 15.63 -7.55 -7.88
N LYS A 219 16.48 -6.98 -7.02
CA LYS A 219 17.08 -7.70 -5.87
C LYS A 219 16.24 -7.65 -4.58
N GLY A 220 15.34 -6.68 -4.45
CA GLY A 220 14.51 -6.51 -3.26
C GLY A 220 13.06 -6.87 -3.53
N LEU A 221 12.44 -7.55 -2.57
CA LEU A 221 11.00 -7.79 -2.55
C LEU A 221 10.52 -7.84 -1.10
N ALA A 222 9.59 -6.96 -0.77
CA ALA A 222 8.81 -7.02 0.45
C ALA A 222 7.36 -7.27 0.09
N VAL A 223 6.71 -8.20 0.78
CA VAL A 223 5.28 -8.50 0.63
C VAL A 223 4.57 -8.03 1.86
N LEU A 224 3.60 -7.13 1.68
CA LEU A 224 2.79 -6.59 2.79
C LEU A 224 1.38 -7.18 2.71
N GLY A 225 0.97 -7.86 3.78
CA GLY A 225 -0.39 -8.31 3.97
C GLY A 225 -1.16 -7.29 4.81
N HIS A 226 -1.98 -6.48 4.16
CA HIS A 226 -2.84 -5.51 4.85
C HIS A 226 -4.19 -6.12 5.19
N TYR A 227 -4.67 -5.86 6.41
CA TYR A 227 -6.00 -6.24 6.84
C TYR A 227 -6.72 -5.02 7.40
N TYR A 228 -7.90 -4.76 6.86
CA TYR A 228 -8.74 -3.60 7.17
C TYR A 228 -10.04 -4.09 7.82
N PRO A 229 -10.07 -4.25 9.16
CA PRO A 229 -11.29 -4.68 9.85
C PRO A 229 -12.44 -3.68 9.64
N PRO A 230 -13.71 -4.10 9.70
CA PRO A 230 -14.84 -3.19 9.72
C PRO A 230 -14.68 -2.08 10.77
N CYS A 231 -14.91 -0.82 10.38
CA CYS A 231 -14.80 0.31 11.28
C CYS A 231 -16.20 0.77 11.73
N PRO A 232 -16.46 0.96 13.05
CA PRO A 232 -17.76 1.46 13.51
C PRO A 232 -17.97 2.95 13.22
N GLN A 233 -16.89 3.71 13.01
CA GLN A 233 -16.93 5.15 12.70
C GLN A 233 -16.03 5.46 11.48
N PRO A 234 -16.35 4.92 10.29
CA PRO A 234 -15.47 5.01 9.12
C PRO A 234 -15.27 6.45 8.63
N ASP A 235 -16.19 7.35 8.96
CA ASP A 235 -16.09 8.79 8.62
C ASP A 235 -15.06 9.54 9.50
N LEU A 236 -14.41 8.88 10.48
CA LEU A 236 -13.43 9.50 11.37
C LEU A 236 -11.99 9.01 11.14
N THR A 237 -11.79 8.03 10.28
CA THR A 237 -10.49 7.40 10.06
C THR A 237 -10.31 6.94 8.60
N LEU A 238 -9.12 6.47 8.26
CA LEU A 238 -8.80 5.90 6.96
C LEU A 238 -8.09 4.56 7.15
N GLY A 239 -8.25 3.65 6.19
CA GLY A 239 -7.50 2.40 6.17
C GLY A 239 -6.02 2.65 5.94
N ILE A 240 -5.68 3.64 5.10
CA ILE A 240 -4.35 4.23 5.01
C ILE A 240 -4.48 5.70 4.60
N HIS A 241 -3.74 6.58 5.27
CA HIS A 241 -3.66 8.00 4.97
C HIS A 241 -2.96 8.26 3.63
N LYS A 242 -3.15 9.47 3.08
CA LYS A 242 -2.50 9.89 1.84
C LYS A 242 -0.96 9.78 1.93
N HIS A 243 -0.35 9.11 0.97
CA HIS A 243 1.10 8.98 0.83
C HIS A 243 1.46 8.65 -0.63
N SER A 244 2.73 8.80 -0.96
CA SER A 244 3.38 8.15 -2.11
C SER A 244 4.24 6.99 -1.62
N ASP A 245 4.45 6.00 -2.48
CA ASP A 245 5.35 4.89 -2.17
C ASP A 245 6.78 5.32 -2.45
N SER A 246 7.69 5.07 -1.51
CA SER A 246 9.11 5.43 -1.64
C SER A 246 9.94 4.39 -2.41
N ASP A 247 9.30 3.36 -2.95
CA ASP A 247 9.93 2.24 -3.63
C ASP A 247 10.17 2.54 -5.12
N PHE A 248 10.48 1.50 -5.90
CA PHE A 248 10.58 1.62 -7.36
C PHE A 248 9.22 1.51 -8.02
N PHE A 249 8.47 0.45 -7.71
CA PHE A 249 7.06 0.31 -8.04
C PHE A 249 6.44 -0.74 -7.11
N THR A 250 5.14 -0.62 -6.90
CA THR A 250 4.33 -1.57 -6.14
C THR A 250 3.40 -2.35 -7.07
N MET A 251 3.15 -3.61 -6.72
CA MET A 251 2.11 -4.47 -7.30
C MET A 251 1.11 -4.80 -6.20
N LEU A 252 -0.09 -4.23 -6.30
CA LEU A 252 -1.16 -4.39 -5.33
C LEU A 252 -2.21 -5.40 -5.83
N LEU A 253 -2.41 -6.43 -5.01
CA LEU A 253 -3.55 -7.34 -5.11
C LEU A 253 -4.67 -6.85 -4.18
N GLN A 254 -5.87 -6.65 -4.73
CA GLN A 254 -7.05 -6.21 -3.97
C GLN A 254 -8.05 -7.36 -3.79
N ASP A 255 -8.82 -7.30 -2.71
CA ASP A 255 -10.04 -8.10 -2.60
C ASP A 255 -11.19 -7.49 -3.44
N HIS A 256 -12.35 -8.14 -3.42
CA HIS A 256 -13.53 -7.69 -4.16
C HIS A 256 -14.22 -6.45 -3.57
N ILE A 257 -13.84 -6.00 -2.36
CA ILE A 257 -14.44 -4.84 -1.69
C ILE A 257 -13.77 -3.55 -2.17
N GLY A 258 -12.44 -3.58 -2.28
CA GLY A 258 -11.63 -2.45 -2.73
C GLY A 258 -11.45 -1.37 -1.67
N GLY A 259 -11.63 -0.11 -2.06
CA GLY A 259 -11.40 1.06 -1.20
C GLY A 259 -10.13 1.84 -1.53
N LEU A 260 -9.31 1.36 -2.48
CA LEU A 260 -8.19 2.13 -3.03
C LEU A 260 -8.72 3.36 -3.76
N GLN A 261 -8.13 4.50 -3.41
CA GLN A 261 -8.30 5.76 -4.11
C GLN A 261 -6.94 6.32 -4.50
N VAL A 262 -6.85 6.81 -5.73
CA VAL A 262 -5.67 7.48 -6.28
C VAL A 262 -5.98 8.95 -6.49
N LEU A 263 -5.00 9.82 -6.25
CA LEU A 263 -5.11 11.24 -6.55
C LEU A 263 -4.72 11.48 -8.01
N HIS A 264 -5.69 11.86 -8.84
CA HIS A 264 -5.52 12.18 -10.26
C HIS A 264 -6.14 13.54 -10.55
N ASP A 265 -5.38 14.46 -11.15
CA ASP A 265 -5.81 15.84 -11.43
C ASP A 265 -6.47 16.55 -10.23
N ASP A 266 -5.81 16.48 -9.07
CA ASP A 266 -6.26 17.04 -7.78
C ASP A 266 -7.59 16.48 -7.26
N GLN A 267 -8.02 15.32 -7.78
CA GLN A 267 -9.24 14.62 -7.38
C GLN A 267 -8.95 13.19 -6.94
N TRP A 268 -9.66 12.73 -5.91
CA TRP A 268 -9.61 11.33 -5.50
C TRP A 268 -10.51 10.49 -6.39
N VAL A 269 -9.92 9.51 -7.08
CA VAL A 269 -10.59 8.57 -7.98
C VAL A 269 -10.56 7.17 -7.36
N ASP A 270 -11.72 6.53 -7.28
CA ASP A 270 -11.81 5.12 -6.87
C ASP A 270 -11.16 4.22 -7.92
N VAL A 271 -10.33 3.28 -7.47
CA VAL A 271 -9.82 2.19 -8.32
C VAL A 271 -10.70 0.97 -8.10
N PRO A 272 -11.57 0.61 -9.06
CA PRO A 272 -12.46 -0.53 -8.90
C PRO A 272 -11.65 -1.83 -8.87
N PRO A 273 -11.90 -2.74 -7.91
CA PRO A 273 -11.28 -4.06 -7.95
C PRO A 273 -11.63 -4.78 -9.24
N LEU A 274 -10.60 -5.30 -9.91
CA LEU A 274 -10.74 -6.11 -11.11
C LEU A 274 -10.21 -7.52 -10.82
N HIS A 275 -11.09 -8.52 -10.94
CA HIS A 275 -10.77 -9.92 -10.64
C HIS A 275 -9.62 -10.42 -11.51
N GLY A 276 -8.69 -11.16 -10.89
CA GLY A 276 -7.50 -11.69 -11.57
C GLY A 276 -6.50 -10.64 -12.05
N SER A 277 -6.60 -9.39 -11.57
CA SER A 277 -5.68 -8.31 -11.94
C SER A 277 -4.81 -7.88 -10.76
N LEU A 278 -3.74 -7.16 -11.08
CA LEU A 278 -2.94 -6.40 -10.12
C LEU A 278 -2.99 -4.92 -10.48
N VAL A 279 -3.02 -4.05 -9.48
CA VAL A 279 -2.76 -2.61 -9.68
C VAL A 279 -1.26 -2.40 -9.57
N VAL A 280 -0.65 -1.82 -10.59
CA VAL A 280 0.75 -1.41 -10.58
C VAL A 280 0.81 0.09 -10.35
N ASN A 281 1.70 0.53 -9.47
CA ASN A 281 1.97 1.94 -9.28
C ASN A 281 3.46 2.26 -9.17
N LEU A 282 3.83 3.43 -9.68
CA LEU A 282 5.21 3.89 -9.64
C LEU A 282 5.50 4.50 -8.27
N GLY A 283 6.59 4.06 -7.66
CA GLY A 283 7.15 4.70 -6.48
C GLY A 283 8.01 5.90 -6.86
N ASP A 284 8.35 6.71 -5.85
CA ASP A 284 9.08 7.96 -5.98
C ASP A 284 10.41 7.78 -6.76
N LEU A 285 11.07 6.62 -6.61
CA LEU A 285 12.36 6.33 -7.25
C LEU A 285 12.24 6.18 -8.77
N LEU A 286 11.22 5.46 -9.27
CA LEU A 286 11.01 5.29 -10.70
C LEU A 286 10.32 6.51 -11.32
N GLN A 287 9.40 7.12 -10.59
CA GLN A 287 8.65 8.28 -11.05
C GLN A 287 9.57 9.43 -11.50
N ALA A 288 10.64 9.69 -10.74
CA ALA A 288 11.61 10.74 -11.07
C ALA A 288 12.19 10.57 -12.49
N SER A 289 12.37 9.33 -12.96
CA SER A 289 12.90 9.01 -14.28
C SER A 289 11.93 9.38 -15.41
N PHE A 290 10.65 9.08 -15.25
CA PHE A 290 9.61 9.45 -16.23
C PHE A 290 9.37 10.97 -16.29
N LEU A 291 9.32 11.64 -15.14
CA LEU A 291 9.12 13.10 -15.08
C LEU A 291 10.30 13.88 -15.71
N ARG A 292 11.54 13.39 -15.54
CA ARG A 292 12.72 13.99 -16.15
C ARG A 292 12.69 13.89 -17.68
N LYS A 293 12.16 12.80 -18.25
CA LYS A 293 11.98 12.63 -19.69
C LYS A 293 10.96 13.64 -20.24
N LYS A 294 9.82 13.80 -19.56
CA LYS A 294 8.75 14.74 -19.94
C LYS A 294 9.22 16.20 -20.00
N LYS A 295 10.05 16.63 -19.02
CA LYS A 295 10.63 17.99 -18.98
C LYS A 295 11.58 18.32 -20.14
N LYS A 296 12.16 17.31 -20.80
CA LYS A 296 12.98 17.52 -22.01
C LYS A 296 12.14 17.74 -23.28
N GLY A 297 10.82 17.52 -23.23
CA GLY A 297 9.91 17.59 -24.37
C GLY A 297 9.08 18.86 -24.49
N PHE A 298 8.52 19.41 -23.42
CA PHE A 298 7.68 20.63 -23.45
C PHE A 298 7.59 21.30 -22.07
N GLY A 299 7.25 22.59 -22.06
CA GLY A 299 7.26 23.49 -20.89
C GLY A 299 6.52 22.97 -19.66
N ALA A 300 7.08 23.29 -18.49
CA ALA A 300 6.59 22.89 -17.18
C ALA A 300 5.09 23.14 -17.00
N LYS A 301 4.32 22.07 -16.74
CA LYS A 301 3.08 22.06 -15.95
C LYS A 301 2.76 20.61 -15.54
N GLN A 302 2.17 20.46 -14.36
CA GLN A 302 1.87 19.25 -13.59
C GLN A 302 3.02 18.62 -12.79
N LYS A 303 3.05 18.98 -11.50
CA LYS A 303 3.60 18.15 -10.42
C LYS A 303 2.61 17.00 -10.27
N ILE A 304 2.81 15.91 -11.01
CA ILE A 304 1.98 14.72 -10.77
C ILE A 304 2.51 14.15 -9.45
N ILE A 305 1.75 14.31 -8.37
CA ILE A 305 2.04 13.65 -7.10
C ILE A 305 1.10 12.47 -7.05
N TYR A 306 1.65 11.28 -7.25
CA TYR A 306 0.91 10.03 -7.15
C TYR A 306 0.65 9.78 -5.66
N MET A 307 -0.55 10.14 -5.20
CA MET A 307 -0.98 9.85 -3.84
C MET A 307 -2.02 8.74 -3.85
N VAL A 308 -1.91 7.85 -2.87
CA VAL A 308 -2.92 6.83 -2.61
C VAL A 308 -3.47 6.94 -1.20
N ARG A 309 -4.72 6.52 -1.04
CA ARG A 309 -5.34 6.28 0.27
C ARG A 309 -6.30 5.09 0.18
N ILE A 310 -6.68 4.54 1.32
CA ILE A 310 -7.71 3.50 1.45
C ILE A 310 -8.85 4.11 2.25
N PHE A 311 -9.98 4.28 1.58
CA PHE A 311 -11.18 4.85 2.17
C PHE A 311 -12.01 3.75 2.84
N MET A 312 -12.38 3.94 4.10
CA MET A 312 -13.21 2.99 4.84
C MET A 312 -14.66 3.11 4.36
N ARG A 313 -15.21 2.03 3.81
CA ARG A 313 -16.61 1.99 3.39
C ARG A 313 -17.51 1.55 4.54
N LYS A 314 -18.70 2.14 4.66
CA LYS A 314 -19.77 1.57 5.50
C LYS A 314 -20.22 0.26 4.86
N LEU A 315 -20.17 -0.83 5.62
CA LEU A 315 -20.88 -2.05 5.24
C LEU A 315 -22.37 -1.72 5.39
N ILE A 316 -23.10 -1.68 4.27
CA ILE A 316 -24.56 -1.48 4.21
C ILE A 316 -25.23 -2.85 4.26
#